data_AF-A0A3A8JCV9-F1
#
_entry.id   AF-A0A3A8JCV9-F1
#
_cell.length_a   1.000
_cell.length_b   1.000
_cell.length_c   1.000
_cell.angle_alpha   90.00
_cell.angle_beta   90.00
_cell.angle_gamma   90.00
#
_symmetry.space_group_name_H-M   'P 1'
#
loop_
_entity.id
_entity.type
_entity.pdbx_description
1 polymer ?
#
loop_
_entity_poly.entity_id
_entity_poly.type
_entity_poly.pdbx_seq_one_letter_code
_entity_poly.pdbx_strand_id
1 'polypeptide(L)'
;MFMPLLVIALFGATPARAADESPIPEGCVEKSYCDGVKCYAPEDPKSQLACACGLLNPVCGVGRCSEGSYCEGTACGGDAAFCHPASAPVSQVMCGGASMGDSCDLPPTGCGQGSCSSDGAYCDACGCQPLDSAPSQALCECKLADPKAGVGTCVDGAYCDDLTSDKGHCYPADADVSQAMCNGATLKACKAPAPSSDPGTCKDGSYCVDGQCHEVDSAMSKTHCAVSSVPQDTSDKTRGLAAMSFGPYDVGVIPKKNGCPAGSEFIQIYMDDEDSNNANYNWGWIGATQQSSGGTRFGFCRVDGTKFRPLHHGWNTDLRKETYAVLKLGSVCPLGSMEFIRYFDNEDRNNANWRSGNLWPNVSNSNSNTTLRFCMFMPSTNYYMPGFPSLGMEYGVFAASNHASAYWLAAGFVHTDDEDRNNANWFSYNNNGNPALLIHAMIWGGANTDMRIAKVANGPAPCTKKVPYWSGGLITPWFDGANCFIKNVPPYGNPFTWANNYYVSAGWNNSCIEGGFDGANCYIMSAPSGTTAFKWGNGFYYAE
;
A
#
# COMPACT_ATOMS: atom_id res chain seq x y z
N MET A 1 33.67 5.94 -99.62
CA MET A 1 33.45 7.31 -99.12
C MET A 1 32.00 7.42 -98.70
N PHE A 2 31.68 7.01 -97.47
CA PHE A 2 30.38 7.25 -96.82
C PHE A 2 30.63 7.17 -95.30
N MET A 3 30.35 8.28 -94.61
CA MET A 3 30.43 8.47 -93.16
C MET A 3 29.38 7.60 -92.42
N PRO A 4 29.67 7.12 -91.21
CA PRO A 4 28.65 6.58 -90.32
C PRO A 4 28.00 7.71 -89.50
N LEU A 5 26.66 7.65 -89.40
CA LEU A 5 25.83 8.51 -88.57
C LEU A 5 26.06 8.20 -87.08
N LEU A 6 26.38 9.24 -86.31
CA LEU A 6 26.48 9.25 -84.85
C LEU A 6 25.06 9.43 -84.27
N VAL A 7 24.55 8.42 -83.56
CA VAL A 7 23.29 8.49 -82.80
C VAL A 7 23.61 8.94 -81.37
N ILE A 8 23.14 10.13 -81.00
CA ILE A 8 23.20 10.66 -79.63
C ILE A 8 21.97 10.12 -78.87
N ALA A 9 22.20 9.26 -77.88
CA ALA A 9 21.19 8.84 -76.91
C ALA A 9 21.10 9.86 -75.77
N LEU A 10 19.95 10.53 -75.67
CA LEU A 10 19.55 11.35 -74.52
C LEU A 10 19.20 10.44 -73.33
N PHE A 11 20.06 10.41 -72.31
CA PHE A 11 19.68 9.89 -71.00
C PHE A 11 18.84 10.93 -70.26
N GLY A 12 17.54 10.63 -70.09
CA GLY A 12 16.65 11.38 -69.22
C GLY A 12 17.00 11.12 -67.76
N ALA A 13 17.29 12.18 -67.01
CA ALA A 13 17.41 12.13 -65.55
C ALA A 13 16.03 11.84 -64.95
N THR A 14 15.90 10.75 -64.22
CA THR A 14 14.76 10.50 -63.33
C THR A 14 14.80 11.48 -62.17
N PRO A 15 13.66 12.08 -61.76
CA PRO A 15 13.62 12.93 -60.58
C PRO A 15 13.96 12.09 -59.34
N ALA A 16 14.91 12.59 -58.53
CA ALA A 16 15.21 12.02 -57.23
C ALA A 16 13.92 11.98 -56.40
N ARG A 17 13.49 10.78 -56.03
CA ARG A 17 12.42 10.57 -55.05
C ARG A 17 12.90 11.20 -53.75
N ALA A 18 12.17 12.21 -53.24
CA ALA A 18 12.37 12.71 -51.90
C ALA A 18 12.31 11.52 -50.93
N ALA A 19 13.38 11.34 -50.15
CA ALA A 19 13.38 10.36 -49.08
C ALA A 19 12.30 10.77 -48.08
N ASP A 20 11.40 9.84 -47.77
CA ASP A 20 10.36 10.03 -46.76
C ASP A 20 11.08 10.26 -45.42
N GLU A 21 11.03 11.48 -44.90
CA GLU A 21 11.64 11.80 -43.60
C GLU A 21 10.94 10.95 -42.54
N SER A 22 11.72 10.17 -41.80
CA SER A 22 11.17 9.36 -40.71
C SER A 22 10.51 10.27 -39.68
N PRO A 23 9.30 9.94 -39.20
CA PRO A 23 8.59 10.77 -38.25
C PRO A 23 9.44 10.98 -37.00
N ILE A 24 9.54 12.23 -36.55
CA ILE A 24 10.27 12.59 -35.34
C ILE A 24 9.50 11.99 -34.15
N PRO A 25 10.16 11.19 -33.30
CA PRO A 25 9.50 10.56 -32.14
C PRO A 25 9.00 11.61 -31.14
N GLU A 26 7.92 11.31 -30.43
CA GLU A 26 7.43 12.12 -29.30
C GLU A 26 8.05 11.63 -27.98
N GLY A 27 8.43 12.56 -27.12
CA GLY A 27 9.01 12.31 -25.80
C GLY A 27 10.52 12.45 -25.72
N CYS A 28 11.14 11.85 -24.70
CA CYS A 28 12.57 11.97 -24.45
C CYS A 28 13.38 10.98 -25.28
N VAL A 29 14.23 11.51 -26.16
CA VAL A 29 15.22 10.74 -26.93
C VAL A 29 16.61 11.14 -26.45
N GLU A 30 17.28 10.20 -25.79
CA GLU A 30 18.51 10.45 -25.03
C GLU A 30 18.30 11.52 -23.95
N LYS A 31 18.77 12.75 -24.19
CA LYS A 31 18.59 13.91 -23.30
C LYS A 31 17.80 15.03 -23.97
N SER A 32 17.36 14.82 -25.20
CA SER A 32 16.59 15.78 -25.98
C SER A 32 15.11 15.45 -25.86
N TYR A 33 14.31 16.46 -25.52
CA TYR A 33 12.86 16.34 -25.62
C TYR A 33 12.43 16.55 -27.06
N CYS A 34 11.53 15.72 -27.59
CA CYS A 34 10.99 15.82 -28.93
C CYS A 34 9.46 15.92 -28.85
N ASP A 35 8.87 16.92 -29.52
CA ASP A 35 7.42 17.19 -29.47
C ASP A 35 6.64 16.64 -30.68
N GLY A 36 7.24 15.71 -31.42
CA GLY A 36 6.67 15.16 -32.67
C GLY A 36 6.92 16.04 -33.90
N VAL A 37 7.39 17.28 -33.72
CA VAL A 37 7.72 18.22 -34.81
C VAL A 37 9.20 18.60 -34.78
N LYS A 38 9.79 18.72 -33.59
CA LYS A 38 11.20 19.07 -33.41
C LYS A 38 11.76 18.46 -32.12
N CYS A 39 13.02 18.04 -32.18
CA CYS A 39 13.81 17.75 -30.98
C CYS A 39 14.55 19.00 -30.51
N TYR A 40 14.43 19.30 -29.23
CA TYR A 40 15.14 20.38 -28.55
C TYR A 40 16.51 19.87 -28.10
N ALA A 41 17.55 20.69 -28.20
CA ALA A 41 18.89 20.30 -27.79
C ALA A 41 18.92 19.94 -26.28
N PRO A 42 19.83 19.09 -25.80
CA PRO A 42 19.88 18.68 -24.38
C PRO A 42 19.99 19.84 -23.38
N GLU A 43 20.59 20.95 -23.80
CA GLU A 43 20.71 22.20 -23.04
C GLU A 43 19.48 23.11 -23.10
N ASP A 44 18.49 22.80 -23.95
CA ASP A 44 17.23 23.55 -23.97
C ASP A 44 16.47 23.30 -22.65
N PRO A 45 15.90 24.35 -22.03
CA PRO A 45 15.14 24.20 -20.79
C PRO A 45 14.03 23.14 -20.86
N LYS A 46 13.41 22.93 -22.03
CA LYS A 46 12.40 21.87 -22.22
C LYS A 46 12.99 20.47 -22.07
N SER A 47 14.15 20.24 -22.67
CA SER A 47 14.89 18.98 -22.60
C SER A 47 15.38 18.71 -21.18
N GLN A 48 15.91 19.73 -20.50
CA GLN A 48 16.34 19.59 -19.11
C GLN A 48 15.17 19.27 -18.18
N LEU A 49 14.07 20.02 -18.27
CA LEU A 49 12.89 19.81 -17.42
C LEU A 49 12.21 18.46 -17.68
N ALA A 50 11.98 18.08 -18.93
CA ALA A 50 11.27 16.85 -19.27
C ALA A 50 12.14 15.59 -19.11
N CYS A 51 13.41 15.65 -19.53
CA CYS A 51 14.24 14.45 -19.69
C CYS A 51 15.35 14.30 -18.66
N ALA A 52 15.93 15.40 -18.16
CA ALA A 52 16.96 15.34 -17.13
C ALA A 52 16.37 15.37 -15.71
N CYS A 53 15.34 16.20 -15.49
CA CYS A 53 14.75 16.47 -14.18
C CYS A 53 13.43 15.73 -13.93
N GLY A 54 12.74 15.27 -14.98
CA GLY A 54 11.44 14.61 -14.87
C GLY A 54 10.33 15.50 -14.30
N LEU A 55 10.46 16.82 -14.42
CA LEU A 55 9.52 17.81 -13.89
C LEU A 55 8.40 18.15 -14.87
N LEU A 56 8.52 17.71 -16.13
CA LEU A 56 7.47 17.76 -17.13
C LEU A 56 7.16 16.34 -17.60
N ASN A 57 5.88 16.02 -17.74
CA ASN A 57 5.46 14.77 -18.35
C ASN A 57 5.66 14.87 -19.88
N PRO A 58 6.57 14.07 -20.48
CA PRO A 58 6.91 14.19 -21.89
C PRO A 58 5.78 13.78 -22.84
N VAL A 59 4.73 13.11 -22.33
CA VAL A 59 3.55 12.71 -23.12
C VAL A 59 2.58 13.88 -23.31
N CYS A 60 2.69 14.94 -22.50
CA CYS A 60 1.75 16.06 -22.54
C CYS A 60 1.99 17.03 -23.70
N GLY A 61 3.13 16.98 -24.38
CA GLY A 61 3.52 17.99 -25.36
C GLY A 61 4.06 19.28 -24.73
N VAL A 62 4.47 20.24 -25.55
CA VAL A 62 4.91 21.56 -25.07
C VAL A 62 3.71 22.38 -24.63
N GLY A 63 3.77 22.87 -23.40
CA GLY A 63 2.75 23.69 -22.77
C GLY A 63 2.80 25.17 -23.20
N ARG A 64 2.00 26.01 -22.52
CA ARG A 64 1.95 27.46 -22.74
C ARG A 64 2.08 28.24 -21.44
N CYS A 65 2.65 29.43 -21.54
CA CYS A 65 2.71 30.37 -20.43
C CYS A 65 1.46 31.25 -20.40
N SER A 66 0.82 31.36 -19.22
CA SER A 66 -0.32 32.23 -18.97
C SER A 66 -0.13 32.92 -17.62
N GLU A 67 -0.04 34.25 -17.60
CA GLU A 67 0.11 35.06 -16.37
C GLU A 67 1.29 34.63 -15.47
N GLY A 68 2.40 34.20 -16.08
CA GLY A 68 3.59 33.72 -15.36
C GLY A 68 3.53 32.27 -14.92
N SER A 69 2.37 31.62 -15.00
CA SER A 69 2.18 30.18 -14.81
C SER A 69 2.47 29.40 -16.09
N TYR A 70 3.11 28.24 -15.97
CA TYR A 70 3.27 27.29 -17.07
C TYR A 70 2.16 26.24 -17.04
N CYS A 71 1.36 26.15 -18.10
CA CYS A 71 0.32 25.14 -18.27
C CYS A 71 0.81 24.06 -19.21
N GLU A 72 0.65 22.78 -18.82
CA GLU A 72 1.10 21.64 -19.62
C GLU A 72 0.40 21.56 -20.98
N GLY A 73 0.95 20.76 -21.91
CA GLY A 73 0.42 20.68 -23.26
C GLY A 73 -0.95 19.98 -23.34
N THR A 74 -1.63 20.20 -24.47
CA THR A 74 -3.03 19.79 -24.69
C THR A 74 -3.26 18.28 -24.66
N ALA A 75 -2.21 17.46 -24.83
CA ALA A 75 -2.31 16.00 -24.77
C ALA A 75 -2.65 15.48 -23.36
N CYS A 76 -2.56 16.33 -22.32
CA CYS A 76 -2.90 15.99 -20.93
C CYS A 76 -4.20 16.61 -20.41
N GLY A 77 -5.12 17.02 -21.29
CA GLY A 77 -6.47 17.44 -20.88
C GLY A 77 -7.15 18.54 -21.70
N GLY A 78 -6.66 18.88 -22.89
CA GLY A 78 -7.24 19.95 -23.71
C GLY A 78 -7.11 21.35 -23.09
N ASP A 79 -8.15 22.19 -23.20
CA ASP A 79 -8.16 23.56 -22.67
C ASP A 79 -8.10 23.64 -21.12
N ALA A 80 -8.24 22.50 -20.43
CA ALA A 80 -8.15 22.35 -18.98
C ALA A 80 -6.77 21.83 -18.50
N ALA A 81 -5.70 22.12 -19.25
CA ALA A 81 -4.36 21.70 -18.89
C ALA A 81 -3.94 22.16 -17.49
N PHE A 82 -3.28 21.27 -16.75
CA PHE A 82 -2.74 21.55 -15.42
C PHE A 82 -1.72 22.69 -15.50
N CYS A 83 -1.97 23.76 -14.75
CA CYS A 83 -1.08 24.93 -14.67
C CYS A 83 -0.29 24.93 -13.37
N HIS A 84 1.04 24.97 -13.51
CA HIS A 84 1.96 25.18 -12.40
C HIS A 84 1.87 26.66 -11.96
N PRO A 85 1.79 26.97 -10.64
CA PRO A 85 1.71 28.36 -10.18
C PRO A 85 2.96 29.16 -10.61
N ALA A 86 2.84 30.48 -10.73
CA ALA A 86 3.94 31.31 -11.25
C ALA A 86 5.24 31.18 -10.44
N SER A 87 5.16 30.88 -9.14
CA SER A 87 6.30 30.64 -8.26
C SER A 87 6.95 29.25 -8.41
N ALA A 88 6.30 28.30 -9.10
CA ALA A 88 6.84 26.95 -9.24
C ALA A 88 8.11 26.94 -10.10
N PRO A 89 9.06 26.02 -9.84
CA PRO A 89 10.30 25.94 -10.61
C PRO A 89 10.09 25.81 -12.12
N VAL A 90 9.10 25.00 -12.52
CA VAL A 90 8.72 24.81 -13.93
C VAL A 90 8.27 26.13 -14.57
N SER A 91 7.43 26.92 -13.89
CA SER A 91 6.94 28.21 -14.38
C SER A 91 8.05 29.26 -14.45
N GLN A 92 8.93 29.31 -13.46
CA GLN A 92 10.06 30.24 -13.42
C GLN A 92 11.05 29.97 -14.56
N VAL A 93 11.30 28.72 -14.91
CA VAL A 93 12.16 28.38 -16.04
C VAL A 93 11.46 28.58 -17.38
N MET A 94 10.25 28.03 -17.54
CA MET A 94 9.55 28.03 -18.83
C MET A 94 8.98 29.40 -19.21
N CYS A 95 8.55 30.19 -18.23
CA CYS A 95 7.87 31.47 -18.44
C CYS A 95 8.66 32.66 -17.89
N GLY A 96 9.40 32.47 -16.78
CA GLY A 96 10.23 33.51 -16.17
C GLY A 96 11.63 33.65 -16.76
N GLY A 97 12.07 32.70 -17.60
CA GLY A 97 13.40 32.71 -18.22
C GLY A 97 14.54 32.41 -17.24
N ALA A 98 14.24 31.85 -16.06
CA ALA A 98 15.26 31.42 -15.12
C ALA A 98 16.07 30.25 -15.69
N SER A 99 17.39 30.25 -15.46
CA SER A 99 18.27 29.15 -15.82
C SER A 99 18.21 28.07 -14.74
N MET A 100 18.02 26.81 -15.13
CA MET A 100 18.08 25.68 -14.20
C MET A 100 19.54 25.27 -13.95
N GLY A 101 19.89 24.95 -12.70
CA GLY A 101 21.20 24.39 -12.35
C GLY A 101 21.34 22.92 -12.74
N ASP A 102 22.57 22.41 -12.77
CA ASP A 102 22.87 21.02 -13.14
C ASP A 102 22.22 19.95 -12.25
N SER A 103 21.77 20.33 -11.04
CA SER A 103 21.04 19.50 -10.09
C SER A 103 19.51 19.66 -10.14
N CYS A 104 18.99 20.37 -11.15
CA CYS A 104 17.57 20.74 -11.28
C CYS A 104 17.08 21.76 -10.23
N ASP A 105 18.00 22.47 -9.57
CA ASP A 105 17.70 23.55 -8.63
C ASP A 105 17.65 24.92 -9.36
N LEU A 106 16.78 25.83 -8.91
CA LEU A 106 16.77 27.21 -9.40
C LEU A 106 17.84 28.07 -8.68
N PRO A 107 18.42 29.10 -9.33
CA PRO A 107 19.21 30.11 -8.63
C PRO A 107 18.33 30.89 -7.64
N PRO A 108 18.82 31.16 -6.42
CA PRO A 108 17.98 31.65 -5.32
C PRO A 108 17.56 33.10 -5.56
N THR A 109 16.25 33.32 -5.71
CA THR A 109 15.64 34.63 -5.46
C THR A 109 14.44 34.42 -4.53
N GLY A 110 14.57 34.96 -3.31
CA GLY A 110 13.65 34.80 -2.19
C GLY A 110 14.28 34.00 -1.04
N CYS A 111 14.48 34.63 0.12
CA CYS A 111 14.98 33.94 1.31
C CYS A 111 13.96 32.87 1.72
N GLY A 112 14.25 31.61 1.38
CA GLY A 112 13.34 30.48 1.60
C GLY A 112 13.28 30.02 3.06
N GLN A 113 12.74 28.81 3.24
CA GLN A 113 12.58 28.12 4.53
C GLN A 113 13.86 28.16 5.38
N GLY A 114 13.71 28.49 6.66
CA GLY A 114 14.82 28.51 7.60
C GLY A 114 14.96 27.22 8.40
N SER A 115 16.09 27.13 9.10
CA SER A 115 16.43 26.05 10.01
C SER A 115 17.22 26.59 11.18
N CYS A 116 17.18 25.88 12.31
CA CYS A 116 17.97 26.22 13.47
C CYS A 116 19.34 25.58 13.37
N SER A 117 20.39 26.40 13.42
CA SER A 117 21.77 25.91 13.53
C SER A 117 22.02 25.28 14.89
N SER A 118 23.13 24.55 15.00
CA SER A 118 23.50 23.81 16.22
C SER A 118 23.77 24.71 17.44
N ASP A 119 24.11 25.98 17.22
CA ASP A 119 24.30 26.99 18.28
C ASP A 119 23.00 27.70 18.66
N GLY A 120 21.88 27.41 17.97
CA GLY A 120 20.56 27.97 18.25
C GLY A 120 20.20 29.21 17.41
N ALA A 121 21.05 29.59 16.45
CA ALA A 121 20.74 30.68 15.55
C ALA A 121 19.70 30.23 14.52
N TYR A 122 18.77 31.11 14.18
CA TYR A 122 17.88 30.89 13.06
C TYR A 122 18.61 31.28 11.76
N CYS A 123 18.74 30.33 10.84
CA CYS A 123 19.40 30.51 9.55
C CYS A 123 18.43 30.22 8.42
N ASP A 124 18.30 31.15 7.48
CA ASP A 124 17.58 30.94 6.23
C ASP A 124 18.54 31.04 5.03
N ALA A 125 17.97 30.95 3.82
CA ALA A 125 18.75 31.05 2.59
C ALA A 125 19.47 32.41 2.40
N CYS A 126 19.22 33.39 3.28
CA CYS A 126 19.84 34.71 3.28
C CYS A 126 20.83 34.94 4.44
N GLY A 127 21.03 33.94 5.30
CA GLY A 127 22.04 33.94 6.35
C GLY A 127 21.48 33.65 7.74
N CYS A 128 22.37 33.67 8.73
CA CYS A 128 22.00 33.40 10.12
C CYS A 128 21.78 34.70 10.90
N GLN A 129 20.69 34.76 11.65
CA GLN A 129 20.42 35.85 12.57
C GLN A 129 21.21 35.66 13.87
N PRO A 130 21.63 36.74 14.57
CA PRO A 130 22.31 36.63 15.87
C PRO A 130 21.52 35.78 16.88
N LEU A 131 22.21 35.09 17.80
CA LEU A 131 21.57 34.23 18.80
C LEU A 131 20.56 34.98 19.70
N ASP A 132 20.84 36.23 20.01
CA ASP A 132 20.00 37.08 20.83
C ASP A 132 18.91 37.84 20.05
N SER A 133 18.81 37.59 18.73
CA SER A 133 17.76 38.16 17.90
C SER A 133 16.41 37.50 18.18
N ALA A 134 15.33 38.26 17.99
CA ALA A 134 13.97 37.75 18.18
C ALA A 134 13.66 36.50 17.35
N PRO A 135 14.06 36.38 16.06
CA PRO A 135 13.86 35.15 15.29
C PRO A 135 14.58 33.93 15.86
N SER A 136 15.86 34.07 16.26
CA SER A 136 16.62 32.97 16.88
C SER A 136 16.00 32.55 18.22
N GLN A 137 15.60 33.51 19.05
CA GLN A 137 14.95 33.21 20.34
C GLN A 137 13.57 32.58 20.17
N ALA A 138 12.73 33.12 19.28
CA ALA A 138 11.36 32.67 19.11
C ALA A 138 11.26 31.34 18.36
N LEU A 139 12.00 31.17 17.26
CA LEU A 139 11.88 29.99 16.39
C LEU A 139 12.76 28.83 16.84
N CYS A 140 13.95 29.10 17.39
CA CYS A 140 14.94 28.07 17.68
C CYS A 140 15.10 27.78 19.18
N GLU A 141 15.25 28.81 20.02
CA GLU A 141 15.47 28.63 21.45
C GLU A 141 14.18 28.26 22.19
N CYS A 142 13.13 29.08 22.06
CA CYS A 142 11.84 28.87 22.73
C CYS A 142 10.84 28.05 21.89
N LYS A 143 11.11 27.82 20.59
CA LYS A 143 10.27 27.03 19.65
C LYS A 143 8.79 27.43 19.64
N LEU A 144 8.54 28.73 19.62
CA LEU A 144 7.19 29.31 19.66
C LEU A 144 6.48 29.31 18.30
N ALA A 145 7.20 29.09 17.20
CA ALA A 145 6.66 28.90 15.85
C ALA A 145 7.58 28.00 15.01
N ASP A 146 7.09 27.49 13.87
CA ASP A 146 7.84 26.56 13.01
C ASP A 146 8.93 27.29 12.21
N PRO A 147 10.23 26.98 12.43
CA PRO A 147 11.32 27.61 11.69
C PRO A 147 11.25 27.35 10.17
N LYS A 148 10.56 26.29 9.72
CA LYS A 148 10.44 25.98 8.29
C LYS A 148 9.56 26.96 7.54
N ALA A 149 8.69 27.70 8.23
CA ALA A 149 7.80 28.67 7.61
C ALA A 149 8.51 29.99 7.24
N GLY A 150 9.78 30.17 7.60
CA GLY A 150 10.48 31.42 7.33
C GLY A 150 10.23 32.48 8.41
N VAL A 151 10.79 33.68 8.20
CA VAL A 151 10.42 34.86 8.99
C VAL A 151 9.11 35.42 8.42
N GLY A 152 8.05 35.33 9.20
CA GLY A 152 6.72 35.81 8.88
C GLY A 152 6.59 37.34 8.87
N THR A 153 5.36 37.84 8.82
CA THR A 153 5.07 39.28 8.79
C THR A 153 4.23 39.70 9.99
N CYS A 154 4.39 40.96 10.40
CA CYS A 154 3.62 41.54 11.50
C CYS A 154 2.45 42.35 10.96
N VAL A 155 1.23 42.00 11.36
CA VAL A 155 -0.01 42.65 10.96
C VAL A 155 -0.75 43.06 12.24
N ASP A 156 -0.93 44.37 12.46
CA ASP A 156 -1.60 44.93 13.65
C ASP A 156 -1.07 44.41 14.99
N GLY A 157 0.24 44.15 15.06
CA GLY A 157 0.93 43.64 16.25
C GLY A 157 0.85 42.12 16.42
N ALA A 158 0.07 41.41 15.60
CA ALA A 158 0.07 39.96 15.49
C ALA A 158 1.18 39.50 14.53
N TYR A 159 1.93 38.47 14.92
CA TYR A 159 2.89 37.81 14.03
C TYR A 159 2.17 36.72 13.23
N CYS A 160 2.33 36.72 11.91
CA CYS A 160 1.76 35.71 11.01
C CYS A 160 2.89 35.00 10.28
N ASP A 161 3.00 33.67 10.46
CA ASP A 161 3.89 32.86 9.64
C ASP A 161 3.32 32.71 8.21
N ASP A 162 4.22 32.79 7.23
CA ASP A 162 4.01 32.70 5.77
C ASP A 162 2.55 32.85 5.28
N LEU A 163 2.14 34.10 5.02
CA LEU A 163 0.80 34.43 4.48
C LEU A 163 0.53 33.86 3.07
N THR A 164 1.52 33.27 2.41
CA THR A 164 1.38 32.68 1.06
C THR A 164 1.18 31.17 1.08
N SER A 165 1.31 30.53 2.24
CA SER A 165 1.06 29.11 2.44
C SER A 165 -0.38 28.89 2.94
N ASP A 166 -1.07 27.89 2.41
CA ASP A 166 -2.41 27.45 2.85
C ASP A 166 -2.47 27.03 4.34
N LYS A 167 -1.32 27.06 5.04
CA LYS A 167 -1.15 26.72 6.46
C LYS A 167 -0.70 27.90 7.34
N GLY A 168 -0.63 29.12 6.80
CA GLY A 168 -0.22 30.30 7.58
C GLY A 168 -1.07 30.50 8.84
N HIS A 169 -0.41 30.67 9.98
CA HIS A 169 -0.99 30.88 11.29
C HIS A 169 -0.62 32.27 11.82
N CYS A 170 -1.63 33.05 12.20
CA CYS A 170 -1.44 34.31 12.88
C CYS A 170 -1.59 34.13 14.39
N TYR A 171 -0.54 34.48 15.13
CA TYR A 171 -0.55 34.49 16.58
C TYR A 171 -1.12 35.84 17.06
N PRO A 172 -2.02 35.87 18.06
CA PRO A 172 -2.62 37.11 18.54
C PRO A 172 -1.55 38.09 19.03
N ALA A 173 -1.85 39.38 19.00
CA ALA A 173 -0.86 40.44 19.23
C ALA A 173 -0.20 40.39 20.63
N ASP A 174 -0.89 39.85 21.63
CA ASP A 174 -0.41 39.66 23.00
C ASP A 174 0.36 38.34 23.22
N ALA A 175 0.45 37.46 22.22
CA ALA A 175 1.24 36.23 22.31
C ALA A 175 2.74 36.53 22.39
N ASP A 176 3.47 35.70 23.15
CA ASP A 176 4.92 35.88 23.36
C ASP A 176 5.71 35.92 22.05
N VAL A 177 5.33 35.12 21.05
CA VAL A 177 5.93 35.14 19.70
C VAL A 177 5.65 36.44 18.96
N SER A 178 4.44 36.99 19.05
CA SER A 178 4.09 38.28 18.44
C SER A 178 4.82 39.44 19.11
N GLN A 179 4.94 39.41 20.43
CA GLN A 179 5.70 40.40 21.19
C GLN A 179 7.20 40.34 20.87
N ALA A 180 7.76 39.14 20.72
CA ALA A 180 9.16 38.98 20.31
C ALA A 180 9.39 39.44 18.87
N MET A 181 8.63 38.90 17.92
CA MET A 181 8.84 39.09 16.48
C MET A 181 8.44 40.48 15.99
N CYS A 182 7.40 41.09 16.57
CA CYS A 182 6.88 42.38 16.12
C CYS A 182 7.31 43.57 16.97
N ASN A 183 7.56 43.37 18.27
CA ASN A 183 7.90 44.46 19.19
C ASN A 183 9.35 44.39 19.68
N GLY A 184 10.15 43.44 19.20
CA GLY A 184 11.57 43.29 19.55
C GLY A 184 11.80 42.94 21.02
N ALA A 185 10.81 42.34 21.68
CA ALA A 185 10.95 41.89 23.06
C ALA A 185 11.96 40.73 23.14
N THR A 186 12.90 40.81 24.08
CA THR A 186 13.84 39.71 24.34
C THR A 186 13.19 38.65 25.24
N LEU A 187 13.19 37.39 24.82
CA LEU A 187 12.61 36.26 25.55
C LEU A 187 13.58 35.74 26.61
N LYS A 188 13.96 36.58 27.58
CA LYS A 188 15.09 36.36 28.51
C LYS A 188 14.96 35.16 29.47
N ALA A 189 13.86 34.43 29.47
CA ALA A 189 13.73 33.15 30.16
C ALA A 189 12.58 32.33 29.54
N CYS A 190 12.87 31.39 28.65
CA CYS A 190 11.89 30.40 28.20
C CYS A 190 11.50 29.50 29.40
N LYS A 191 10.60 29.95 30.28
CA LYS A 191 10.10 29.15 31.40
C LYS A 191 8.83 28.44 30.92
N ALA A 192 8.98 27.26 30.33
CA ALA A 192 7.85 26.41 29.99
C ALA A 192 6.96 26.20 31.24
N PRO A 193 5.62 26.27 31.12
CA PRO A 193 4.73 25.98 32.24
C PRO A 193 4.92 24.54 32.71
N ALA A 194 4.87 24.32 34.03
CA ALA A 194 5.09 23.00 34.62
C ALA A 194 4.01 22.01 34.16
N PRO A 195 4.37 20.83 33.63
CA PRO A 195 3.40 19.86 33.14
C PRO A 195 2.60 19.24 34.30
N SER A 196 1.27 19.22 34.14
CA SER A 196 0.30 18.66 35.09
C SER A 196 -0.27 17.33 34.54
N SER A 197 -0.14 16.28 35.39
CA SER A 197 -0.79 14.96 35.44
C SER A 197 -0.83 14.05 34.19
N ASP A 198 0.03 13.02 34.25
CA ASP A 198 -0.04 11.66 33.69
C ASP A 198 -0.39 11.44 32.19
N PRO A 199 0.62 11.31 31.30
CA PRO A 199 0.42 10.98 29.90
C PRO A 199 -0.18 9.57 29.72
N GLY A 200 -1.11 9.44 28.77
CA GLY A 200 -1.73 8.16 28.38
C GLY A 200 -3.04 7.80 29.11
N THR A 201 -3.65 8.73 29.85
CA THR A 201 -4.96 8.52 30.49
C THR A 201 -6.04 9.43 29.87
N CYS A 202 -7.24 8.88 29.72
CA CYS A 202 -8.43 9.67 29.34
C CYS A 202 -9.05 10.28 30.58
N LYS A 203 -9.26 11.60 30.55
CA LYS A 203 -9.91 12.34 31.63
C LYS A 203 -11.02 13.21 31.04
N ASP A 204 -12.24 12.99 31.53
CA ASP A 204 -13.43 13.74 31.11
C ASP A 204 -13.70 13.75 29.59
N GLY A 205 -13.28 12.68 28.89
CA GLY A 205 -13.45 12.53 27.44
C GLY A 205 -12.33 13.13 26.59
N SER A 206 -11.37 13.82 27.21
CA SER A 206 -10.16 14.32 26.54
C SER A 206 -8.99 13.35 26.74
N TYR A 207 -8.26 13.08 25.66
CA TYR A 207 -7.05 12.26 25.68
C TYR A 207 -5.81 13.16 25.72
N CYS A 208 -4.90 12.89 26.65
CA CYS A 208 -3.67 13.67 26.82
C CYS A 208 -2.43 12.84 26.51
N VAL A 209 -1.57 13.35 25.63
CA VAL A 209 -0.28 12.75 25.26
C VAL A 209 0.78 13.84 25.24
N ASP A 210 1.98 13.53 25.74
CA ASP A 210 3.15 14.44 25.72
C ASP A 210 2.88 15.85 26.28
N GLY A 211 1.99 15.95 27.27
CA GLY A 211 1.66 17.22 27.93
C GLY A 211 0.67 18.09 27.15
N GLN A 212 0.10 17.61 26.04
CA GLN A 212 -0.99 18.25 25.32
C GLN A 212 -2.26 17.41 25.43
N CYS A 213 -3.34 18.04 25.88
CA CYS A 213 -4.67 17.43 25.92
C CYS A 213 -5.43 17.83 24.67
N HIS A 214 -6.03 16.84 24.01
CA HIS A 214 -6.83 17.08 22.82
C HIS A 214 -8.31 17.28 23.22
N GLU A 215 -8.99 18.21 22.53
CA GLU A 215 -10.42 18.48 22.72
C GLU A 215 -11.24 17.18 22.67
N VAL A 216 -12.32 17.11 23.44
CA VAL A 216 -13.17 15.90 23.59
C VAL A 216 -13.66 15.40 22.22
N ASP A 217 -13.91 16.31 21.29
CA ASP A 217 -14.38 16.00 19.95
C ASP A 217 -13.29 15.73 18.91
N SER A 218 -12.02 15.86 19.28
CA SER A 218 -10.91 15.57 18.39
C SER A 218 -10.85 14.09 18.00
N ALA A 219 -10.30 13.80 16.82
CA ALA A 219 -10.11 12.43 16.37
C ALA A 219 -9.27 11.61 17.38
N MET A 220 -8.30 12.24 18.05
CA MET A 220 -7.49 11.59 19.09
C MET A 220 -8.31 11.24 20.34
N SER A 221 -9.08 12.18 20.88
CA SER A 221 -9.93 11.92 22.05
C SER A 221 -11.00 10.87 21.76
N LYS A 222 -11.63 10.90 20.58
CA LYS A 222 -12.62 9.90 20.13
C LYS A 222 -12.04 8.50 19.93
N THR A 223 -10.76 8.40 19.57
CA THR A 223 -10.08 7.12 19.33
C THR A 223 -9.61 6.48 20.63
N HIS A 224 -9.19 7.28 21.62
CA HIS A 224 -8.55 6.78 22.84
C HIS A 224 -9.46 6.78 24.06
N CYS A 225 -10.48 7.63 24.10
CA CYS A 225 -11.46 7.66 25.19
C CYS A 225 -12.71 6.91 24.75
N ALA A 226 -12.92 5.72 25.34
CA ALA A 226 -14.08 4.89 25.03
C ALA A 226 -15.37 5.68 25.29
N VAL A 227 -16.11 5.99 24.23
CA VAL A 227 -17.46 6.52 24.34
C VAL A 227 -18.33 5.38 24.87
N SER A 228 -18.62 5.43 26.17
CA SER A 228 -19.57 4.48 26.77
C SER A 228 -20.93 4.71 26.11
N SER A 229 -21.48 3.63 25.54
CA SER A 229 -22.79 3.48 24.88
C SER A 229 -22.94 4.01 23.45
N VAL A 230 -22.67 3.13 22.47
CA VAL A 230 -23.42 3.13 21.20
C VAL A 230 -24.72 2.33 21.45
N PRO A 231 -25.90 2.84 21.04
CA PRO A 231 -27.15 2.08 21.12
C PRO A 231 -27.07 0.81 20.26
N GLN A 232 -27.23 -0.33 20.91
CA GLN A 232 -27.41 -1.61 20.23
C GLN A 232 -28.72 -1.58 19.42
N ASP A 233 -28.60 -1.53 18.10
CA ASP A 233 -29.71 -1.86 17.23
C ASP A 233 -30.05 -3.35 17.43
N THR A 234 -31.21 -3.60 18.02
CA THR A 234 -31.69 -4.93 18.41
C THR A 234 -32.67 -5.42 17.36
N SER A 235 -32.17 -5.83 16.20
CA SER A 235 -33.00 -6.57 15.24
C SER A 235 -32.22 -7.51 14.33
N ASP A 236 -31.41 -8.41 14.89
CA ASP A 236 -31.17 -9.66 14.16
C ASP A 236 -31.13 -10.90 15.07
N LYS A 237 -32.16 -11.73 14.93
CA LYS A 237 -32.31 -13.02 15.59
C LYS A 237 -31.72 -14.10 14.69
N THR A 238 -30.41 -14.27 14.74
CA THR A 238 -29.77 -15.51 14.28
C THR A 238 -29.07 -16.23 15.43
N ARG A 239 -29.58 -17.42 15.72
CA ARG A 239 -29.15 -18.33 16.78
C ARG A 239 -27.81 -18.99 16.40
N GLY A 240 -26.87 -19.05 17.34
CA GLY A 240 -26.08 -20.28 17.54
C GLY A 240 -24.60 -20.30 17.16
N LEU A 241 -23.93 -19.16 16.94
CA LEU A 241 -22.48 -19.07 17.05
C LEU A 241 -22.17 -18.12 18.21
N ALA A 242 -21.37 -18.57 19.18
CA ALA A 242 -20.89 -17.71 20.26
C ALA A 242 -20.40 -16.41 19.61
N ALA A 243 -20.98 -15.27 20.02
CA ALA A 243 -20.69 -13.97 19.45
C ALA A 243 -19.17 -13.78 19.43
N MET A 244 -18.55 -14.02 18.27
CA MET A 244 -17.17 -13.64 18.05
C MET A 244 -17.18 -12.14 18.23
N SER A 245 -16.59 -11.68 19.33
CA SER A 245 -16.48 -10.26 19.62
C SER A 245 -15.68 -9.65 18.49
N PHE A 246 -16.36 -8.97 17.56
CA PHE A 246 -15.71 -8.29 16.45
C PHE A 246 -14.77 -7.21 17.01
N GLY A 247 -13.51 -7.27 16.61
CA GLY A 247 -12.52 -6.29 17.02
C GLY A 247 -12.72 -4.98 16.25
N PRO A 248 -12.50 -3.81 16.87
CA PRO A 248 -12.58 -2.52 16.18
C PRO A 248 -11.57 -2.40 15.03
N TYR A 249 -10.52 -3.22 15.05
CA TYR A 249 -9.44 -3.27 14.05
C TYR A 249 -9.44 -4.54 13.21
N ASP A 250 -10.54 -5.31 13.17
CA ASP A 250 -10.56 -6.54 12.37
C ASP A 250 -10.27 -6.26 10.88
N VAL A 251 -9.53 -7.17 10.25
CA VAL A 251 -9.20 -7.10 8.82
C VAL A 251 -9.41 -8.44 8.14
N GLY A 252 -9.59 -8.44 6.83
CA GLY A 252 -9.71 -9.62 5.99
C GLY A 252 -8.43 -9.86 5.21
N VAL A 253 -7.87 -11.06 5.36
CA VAL A 253 -6.76 -11.56 4.52
C VAL A 253 -7.24 -12.66 3.59
N ILE A 254 -6.53 -12.90 2.49
CA ILE A 254 -6.92 -13.89 1.48
C ILE A 254 -6.31 -15.24 1.87
N PRO A 255 -7.08 -16.25 2.33
CA PRO A 255 -6.52 -17.57 2.65
C PRO A 255 -6.16 -18.32 1.37
N LYS A 256 -5.32 -19.36 1.46
CA LYS A 256 -4.99 -20.22 0.30
C LYS A 256 -6.21 -20.91 -0.32
N LYS A 257 -7.16 -21.34 0.50
CA LYS A 257 -8.34 -22.12 0.12
C LYS A 257 -9.57 -21.60 0.86
N ASN A 258 -10.75 -22.01 0.42
CA ASN A 258 -12.00 -21.66 1.10
C ASN A 258 -12.00 -22.20 2.54
N GLY A 259 -12.22 -21.33 3.50
CA GLY A 259 -12.24 -21.64 4.93
C GLY A 259 -11.11 -21.00 5.74
N CYS A 260 -11.36 -20.83 7.02
CA CYS A 260 -10.47 -20.18 7.97
C CYS A 260 -10.11 -21.09 9.15
N PRO A 261 -9.01 -20.81 9.87
CA PRO A 261 -8.72 -21.44 11.14
C PRO A 261 -9.88 -21.32 12.13
N ALA A 262 -9.96 -22.27 13.07
CA ALA A 262 -10.93 -22.22 14.14
C ALA A 262 -10.82 -20.88 14.89
N GLY A 263 -11.95 -20.21 15.11
CA GLY A 263 -11.97 -18.88 15.72
C GLY A 263 -11.97 -17.71 14.73
N SER A 264 -11.86 -17.97 13.42
CA SER A 264 -11.90 -16.96 12.37
C SER A 264 -13.10 -17.19 11.44
N GLU A 265 -13.80 -16.11 11.11
CA GLU A 265 -14.94 -16.12 10.18
C GLU A 265 -14.42 -16.11 8.73
N PHE A 266 -14.97 -16.99 7.89
CA PHE A 266 -14.77 -16.95 6.44
C PHE A 266 -15.86 -16.09 5.78
N ILE A 267 -15.44 -15.05 5.07
CA ILE A 267 -16.29 -14.10 4.37
C ILE A 267 -16.11 -14.34 2.87
N GLN A 268 -17.21 -14.39 2.14
CA GLN A 268 -17.18 -14.44 0.69
C GLN A 268 -17.90 -13.25 0.10
N ILE A 269 -17.36 -12.72 -0.98
CA ILE A 269 -17.94 -11.66 -1.79
C ILE A 269 -17.92 -12.18 -3.22
N TYR A 270 -19.07 -12.31 -3.82
CA TYR A 270 -19.23 -12.59 -5.23
C TYR A 270 -19.65 -11.32 -5.92
N MET A 271 -18.83 -10.92 -6.87
CA MET A 271 -19.03 -9.84 -7.81
C MET A 271 -19.46 -10.48 -9.12
N ASP A 272 -20.68 -10.16 -9.55
CA ASP A 272 -21.18 -10.45 -10.88
C ASP A 272 -20.48 -9.47 -11.83
N ASP A 273 -19.67 -10.07 -12.69
CA ASP A 273 -18.87 -9.35 -13.69
C ASP A 273 -19.64 -9.39 -15.02
N GLU A 274 -19.16 -8.69 -16.05
CA GLU A 274 -19.85 -8.55 -17.34
C GLU A 274 -20.23 -9.91 -17.96
N ASP A 275 -21.51 -10.08 -18.31
CA ASP A 275 -22.06 -11.33 -18.86
C ASP A 275 -21.76 -11.49 -20.36
N SER A 276 -21.63 -10.39 -21.12
CA SER A 276 -21.72 -10.41 -22.58
C SER A 276 -20.40 -10.28 -23.34
N ASN A 277 -19.35 -9.75 -22.71
CA ASN A 277 -17.98 -9.66 -23.26
C ASN A 277 -16.89 -10.04 -22.26
N ASN A 278 -17.22 -10.90 -21.30
CA ASN A 278 -16.37 -11.19 -20.14
C ASN A 278 -14.87 -11.38 -20.48
N ALA A 279 -14.05 -10.44 -20.03
CA ALA A 279 -12.59 -10.43 -20.12
C ALA A 279 -11.90 -10.85 -18.82
N ASN A 280 -12.61 -11.45 -17.87
CA ASN A 280 -12.07 -11.96 -16.61
C ASN A 280 -10.85 -12.87 -16.82
N TYR A 281 -9.75 -12.53 -16.15
CA TYR A 281 -8.60 -13.43 -16.08
C TYR A 281 -7.81 -13.26 -14.80
N ASN A 282 -7.08 -14.31 -14.46
CA ASN A 282 -6.19 -14.31 -13.31
C ASN A 282 -4.90 -15.07 -13.63
N TRP A 283 -3.87 -14.83 -12.85
CA TRP A 283 -2.63 -15.60 -12.90
C TRP A 283 -1.93 -15.63 -11.54
N GLY A 284 -1.04 -16.60 -11.36
CA GLY A 284 -0.20 -16.72 -10.17
C GLY A 284 -0.98 -17.18 -8.93
N TRP A 285 -0.57 -16.70 -7.75
CA TRP A 285 -1.21 -17.03 -6.49
C TRP A 285 -2.38 -16.06 -6.20
N ILE A 286 -3.62 -16.55 -6.28
CA ILE A 286 -4.84 -15.77 -6.02
C ILE A 286 -5.60 -16.22 -4.76
N GLY A 287 -5.03 -17.18 -4.02
CA GLY A 287 -5.61 -17.75 -2.81
C GLY A 287 -7.01 -18.32 -3.03
N ALA A 288 -7.93 -18.02 -2.12
CA ALA A 288 -9.33 -18.42 -2.16
C ALA A 288 -10.19 -17.62 -3.16
N THR A 289 -9.57 -16.75 -3.96
CA THR A 289 -10.26 -16.08 -5.05
C THR A 289 -10.57 -17.09 -6.15
N GLN A 290 -11.79 -17.06 -6.66
CA GLN A 290 -12.25 -17.91 -7.75
C GLN A 290 -12.87 -17.05 -8.82
N GLN A 291 -12.51 -17.29 -10.07
CA GLN A 291 -13.05 -16.57 -11.20
C GLN A 291 -13.75 -17.51 -12.15
N SER A 292 -14.87 -17.05 -12.69
CA SER A 292 -15.67 -17.74 -13.67
C SER A 292 -16.10 -16.77 -14.77
N SER A 293 -16.72 -17.29 -15.82
CA SER A 293 -17.24 -16.49 -16.94
C SER A 293 -18.44 -15.61 -16.59
N GLY A 294 -18.97 -15.67 -15.36
CA GLY A 294 -20.05 -14.79 -14.91
C GLY A 294 -19.66 -13.95 -13.69
N GLY A 295 -18.45 -14.09 -13.16
CA GLY A 295 -18.11 -13.34 -11.95
C GLY A 295 -16.86 -13.78 -11.22
N THR A 296 -16.49 -12.93 -10.27
CA THR A 296 -15.33 -13.06 -9.41
C THR A 296 -15.76 -13.20 -7.97
N ARG A 297 -15.32 -14.29 -7.34
CA ARG A 297 -15.56 -14.58 -5.92
C ARG A 297 -14.29 -14.36 -5.12
N PHE A 298 -14.30 -13.41 -4.21
CA PHE A 298 -13.25 -13.24 -3.22
C PHE A 298 -13.59 -13.99 -1.95
N GLY A 299 -12.58 -14.63 -1.35
CA GLY A 299 -12.64 -15.26 -0.05
C GLY A 299 -11.69 -14.58 0.93
N PHE A 300 -12.17 -14.26 2.12
CA PHE A 300 -11.39 -13.61 3.18
C PHE A 300 -11.55 -14.33 4.51
N CYS A 301 -10.47 -14.38 5.28
CA CYS A 301 -10.52 -14.72 6.69
C CYS A 301 -10.44 -13.46 7.54
N ARG A 302 -11.44 -13.27 8.39
CA ARG A 302 -11.45 -12.21 9.41
C ARG A 302 -10.41 -12.53 10.47
N VAL A 303 -9.48 -11.61 10.68
CA VAL A 303 -8.39 -11.75 11.65
C VAL A 303 -8.20 -10.47 12.44
N ASP A 304 -7.57 -10.62 13.61
CA ASP A 304 -7.18 -9.49 14.47
C ASP A 304 -6.16 -8.60 13.75
N GLY A 305 -6.61 -7.42 13.32
CA GLY A 305 -5.78 -6.48 12.58
C GLY A 305 -4.72 -5.77 13.42
N THR A 306 -4.74 -5.87 14.76
CA THR A 306 -3.68 -5.30 15.61
C THR A 306 -2.32 -5.98 15.42
N LYS A 307 -2.32 -7.14 14.76
CA LYS A 307 -1.12 -7.89 14.35
C LYS A 307 -0.46 -7.35 13.08
N PHE A 308 -1.13 -6.47 12.35
CA PHE A 308 -0.64 -5.88 11.10
C PHE A 308 -0.08 -4.48 11.37
N ARG A 309 1.06 -4.20 10.73
CA ARG A 309 1.80 -2.94 10.82
C ARG A 309 2.46 -2.64 9.48
N PRO A 310 2.93 -1.41 9.24
CA PRO A 310 3.86 -1.12 8.15
C PRO A 310 4.98 -2.16 8.06
N LEU A 311 5.44 -2.46 6.84
CA LEU A 311 6.68 -3.22 6.65
C LEU A 311 7.88 -2.30 6.81
N HIS A 312 9.03 -2.88 7.19
CA HIS A 312 10.26 -2.11 7.33
C HIS A 312 10.69 -1.52 5.98
N HIS A 313 10.86 -0.20 5.94
CA HIS A 313 11.39 0.50 4.78
C HIS A 313 12.92 0.58 4.84
N GLY A 314 13.60 -0.07 3.88
CA GLY A 314 15.02 0.17 3.68
C GLY A 314 15.24 1.52 3.00
N TRP A 315 16.28 2.26 3.39
CA TRP A 315 16.67 3.51 2.71
C TRP A 315 16.85 3.27 1.19
N ASN A 316 16.30 4.16 0.35
CA ASN A 316 16.32 4.07 -1.12
C ASN A 316 15.58 2.87 -1.75
N THR A 317 14.53 2.36 -1.10
CA THR A 317 13.70 1.30 -1.69
C THR A 317 12.45 1.86 -2.36
N ASP A 318 12.01 1.15 -3.40
CA ASP A 318 10.75 1.44 -4.09
C ASP A 318 9.58 1.11 -3.16
N LEU A 319 8.89 2.13 -2.63
CA LEU A 319 7.82 1.99 -1.63
C LEU A 319 6.75 0.95 -1.98
N ARG A 320 6.53 0.69 -3.27
CA ARG A 320 5.61 -0.35 -3.77
C ARG A 320 5.98 -1.75 -3.29
N LYS A 321 7.27 -2.02 -3.02
CA LYS A 321 7.78 -3.32 -2.56
C LYS A 321 7.42 -3.63 -1.11
N GLU A 322 7.09 -2.63 -0.31
CA GLU A 322 6.74 -2.79 1.10
C GLU A 322 5.36 -2.24 1.44
N THR A 323 4.62 -1.74 0.44
CA THR A 323 3.21 -1.34 0.61
C THR A 323 2.28 -2.52 0.40
N TYR A 324 1.31 -2.66 1.28
CA TYR A 324 0.24 -3.66 1.14
C TYR A 324 -1.08 -3.13 1.68
N ALA A 325 -2.18 -3.81 1.32
CA ALA A 325 -3.51 -3.54 1.82
C ALA A 325 -4.26 -4.83 2.17
N VAL A 326 -5.14 -4.72 3.17
CA VAL A 326 -6.05 -5.77 3.64
C VAL A 326 -7.47 -5.24 3.62
N LEU A 327 -8.46 -6.13 3.51
CA LEU A 327 -9.87 -5.74 3.55
C LEU A 327 -10.19 -5.21 4.95
N LYS A 328 -10.83 -4.05 5.08
CA LYS A 328 -11.29 -3.53 6.37
C LYS A 328 -12.52 -4.31 6.82
N LEU A 329 -12.52 -4.83 8.05
CA LEU A 329 -13.66 -5.56 8.64
C LEU A 329 -14.05 -5.08 10.04
N GLY A 330 -13.26 -4.16 10.61
CA GLY A 330 -13.53 -3.44 11.85
C GLY A 330 -14.02 -2.01 11.59
N SER A 331 -14.27 -1.27 12.67
CA SER A 331 -14.73 0.13 12.60
C SER A 331 -13.61 1.10 12.21
N VAL A 332 -12.37 0.76 12.54
CA VAL A 332 -11.18 1.59 12.36
C VAL A 332 -10.09 0.75 11.72
N CYS A 333 -9.29 1.35 10.83
CA CYS A 333 -8.11 0.67 10.31
C CYS A 333 -7.03 0.51 11.38
N PRO A 334 -6.22 -0.56 11.37
CA PRO A 334 -5.16 -0.74 12.36
C PRO A 334 -4.15 0.41 12.37
N LEU A 335 -3.47 0.61 13.50
CA LEU A 335 -2.49 1.69 13.65
C LEU A 335 -1.39 1.62 12.57
N GLY A 336 -1.06 2.77 11.98
CA GLY A 336 -0.08 2.87 10.89
C GLY A 336 -0.62 2.48 9.51
N SER A 337 -1.93 2.26 9.38
CA SER A 337 -2.60 2.15 8.08
C SER A 337 -3.56 3.31 7.82
N MET A 338 -3.91 3.48 6.55
CA MET A 338 -4.91 4.45 6.09
C MET A 338 -6.02 3.75 5.31
N GLU A 339 -7.24 4.26 5.45
CA GLU A 339 -8.38 3.74 4.70
C GLU A 339 -8.36 4.25 3.25
N PHE A 340 -8.66 3.36 2.30
CA PHE A 340 -9.14 3.74 0.98
C PHE A 340 -10.34 2.87 0.59
N ILE A 341 -11.13 3.37 -0.36
CA ILE A 341 -12.37 2.77 -0.83
C ILE A 341 -12.25 2.54 -2.33
N ARG A 342 -12.67 1.35 -2.79
CA ARG A 342 -12.94 1.06 -4.20
C ARG A 342 -14.42 0.74 -4.35
N TYR A 343 -15.06 1.46 -5.25
CA TYR A 343 -16.38 1.14 -5.75
C TYR A 343 -16.25 0.36 -7.05
N PHE A 344 -16.97 -0.74 -7.12
CA PHE A 344 -17.10 -1.64 -8.26
C PHE A 344 -18.54 -1.52 -8.78
N ASP A 345 -18.68 -0.93 -9.95
CA ASP A 345 -19.90 -0.87 -10.74
C ASP A 345 -20.07 -2.22 -11.43
N ASN A 346 -20.65 -3.16 -10.69
CA ASN A 346 -20.91 -4.52 -11.15
C ASN A 346 -21.99 -4.53 -12.24
N GLU A 347 -22.22 -5.69 -12.86
CA GLU A 347 -23.22 -5.86 -13.92
C GLU A 347 -24.57 -5.20 -13.57
N ASP A 348 -25.06 -4.33 -14.46
CA ASP A 348 -26.33 -3.61 -14.31
C ASP A 348 -27.54 -4.54 -14.55
N ARG A 349 -27.39 -5.59 -15.38
CA ARG A 349 -28.49 -6.46 -15.82
C ARG A 349 -28.35 -7.87 -15.27
N ASN A 350 -29.40 -8.34 -14.61
CA ASN A 350 -29.41 -9.66 -13.96
C ASN A 350 -28.33 -9.85 -12.89
N ASN A 351 -27.85 -8.73 -12.32
CA ASN A 351 -26.87 -8.72 -11.25
C ASN A 351 -27.13 -9.82 -10.21
N ALA A 352 -26.15 -10.69 -10.03
CA ALA A 352 -26.18 -11.81 -9.12
C ALA A 352 -25.16 -11.66 -7.98
N ASN A 353 -24.75 -10.43 -7.65
CA ASN A 353 -23.89 -10.14 -6.52
C ASN A 353 -24.38 -10.86 -5.25
N TRP A 354 -23.47 -11.41 -4.47
CA TRP A 354 -23.84 -11.97 -3.17
C TRP A 354 -22.68 -11.98 -2.20
N ARG A 355 -22.99 -12.11 -0.91
CA ARG A 355 -21.98 -12.23 0.13
C ARG A 355 -22.38 -13.22 1.20
N SER A 356 -21.38 -13.71 1.94
CA SER A 356 -21.58 -14.46 3.18
C SER A 356 -20.67 -13.90 4.29
N GLY A 357 -21.08 -14.13 5.54
CA GLY A 357 -20.39 -13.61 6.72
C GLY A 357 -20.64 -12.11 6.98
N ASN A 358 -20.03 -11.61 8.05
CA ASN A 358 -20.07 -10.21 8.42
C ASN A 358 -19.09 -9.40 7.55
N LEU A 359 -19.64 -8.76 6.52
CA LEU A 359 -18.88 -7.96 5.56
C LEU A 359 -18.70 -6.49 5.99
N TRP A 360 -19.36 -6.04 7.07
CA TRP A 360 -19.27 -4.64 7.49
C TRP A 360 -17.81 -4.22 7.75
N PRO A 361 -17.36 -3.01 7.35
CA PRO A 361 -18.10 -1.88 6.78
C PRO A 361 -18.23 -1.87 5.25
N ASN A 362 -17.92 -2.99 4.58
CA ASN A 362 -18.08 -3.11 3.14
C ASN A 362 -19.53 -3.46 2.78
N VAL A 363 -19.92 -3.16 1.55
CA VAL A 363 -21.27 -3.36 1.04
C VAL A 363 -21.19 -4.14 -0.26
N SER A 364 -21.96 -5.21 -0.35
CA SER A 364 -22.22 -5.94 -1.59
C SER A 364 -23.63 -6.50 -1.44
N ASN A 365 -24.55 -6.06 -2.31
CA ASN A 365 -25.94 -6.47 -2.30
C ASN A 365 -26.29 -7.05 -3.66
N SER A 366 -27.27 -7.94 -3.70
CA SER A 366 -27.59 -8.70 -4.91
C SER A 366 -28.19 -7.91 -6.06
N ASN A 367 -28.60 -6.67 -5.85
CA ASN A 367 -29.17 -5.82 -6.90
C ASN A 367 -28.40 -4.49 -7.01
N SER A 368 -27.17 -4.45 -6.52
CA SER A 368 -26.37 -3.22 -6.51
C SER A 368 -24.89 -3.50 -6.62
N ASN A 369 -24.16 -2.44 -6.87
CA ASN A 369 -22.71 -2.38 -6.87
C ASN A 369 -22.05 -2.79 -5.56
N THR A 370 -20.77 -3.12 -5.65
CA THR A 370 -19.94 -3.54 -4.52
C THR A 370 -19.02 -2.39 -4.11
N THR A 371 -18.97 -2.09 -2.82
CA THR A 371 -18.06 -1.10 -2.24
C THR A 371 -17.17 -1.78 -1.21
N LEU A 372 -15.88 -1.84 -1.49
CA LEU A 372 -14.87 -2.40 -0.61
C LEU A 372 -14.00 -1.29 -0.02
N ARG A 373 -13.71 -1.42 1.26
CA ARG A 373 -12.84 -0.56 2.05
C ARG A 373 -11.61 -1.36 2.45
N PHE A 374 -10.47 -0.73 2.37
CA PHE A 374 -9.19 -1.36 2.61
C PHE A 374 -8.38 -0.56 3.62
N CYS A 375 -7.58 -1.26 4.41
CA CYS A 375 -6.57 -0.65 5.25
C CYS A 375 -5.21 -0.85 4.58
N MET A 376 -4.64 0.25 4.05
CA MET A 376 -3.34 0.28 3.39
C MET A 376 -2.24 0.63 4.39
N PHE A 377 -1.20 -0.18 4.44
CA PHE A 377 -0.01 0.04 5.22
C PHE A 377 1.12 0.50 4.29
N MET A 378 1.49 1.77 4.42
CA MET A 378 2.71 2.29 3.78
C MET A 378 3.94 1.87 4.60
N PRO A 379 5.13 1.78 3.98
CA PRO A 379 6.36 1.38 4.66
C PRO A 379 6.74 2.37 5.76
N SER A 380 7.40 1.90 6.82
CA SER A 380 7.83 2.74 7.95
C SER A 380 9.18 2.30 8.51
N THR A 381 9.94 3.27 9.02
CA THR A 381 11.25 3.04 9.67
C THR A 381 11.14 2.96 11.20
N ASN A 382 10.13 3.59 11.80
CA ASN A 382 10.00 3.73 13.26
C ASN A 382 8.91 2.85 13.87
N TYR A 383 7.92 2.44 13.07
CA TYR A 383 6.80 1.61 13.52
C TYR A 383 6.48 0.58 12.45
N TYR A 384 7.07 -0.61 12.56
CA TYR A 384 6.98 -1.64 11.54
C TYR A 384 6.91 -3.06 12.11
N MET A 385 6.59 -4.02 11.24
CA MET A 385 6.79 -5.46 11.46
C MET A 385 7.92 -5.98 10.57
N PRO A 386 8.82 -6.86 11.09
CA PRO A 386 9.92 -7.43 10.31
C PRO A 386 9.46 -8.48 9.29
N GLY A 387 8.20 -8.89 9.37
CA GLY A 387 7.55 -9.84 8.49
C GLY A 387 6.08 -10.00 8.87
N PHE A 388 5.32 -10.64 8.00
CA PHE A 388 3.89 -10.84 8.21
C PHE A 388 3.60 -11.78 9.40
N PRO A 389 2.52 -11.53 10.17
CA PRO A 389 2.18 -12.34 11.33
C PRO A 389 1.81 -13.77 10.92
N SER A 390 2.16 -14.75 11.76
CA SER A 390 1.65 -16.12 11.59
C SER A 390 0.20 -16.19 12.05
N LEU A 391 -0.70 -16.57 11.13
CA LEU A 391 -2.14 -16.69 11.38
C LEU A 391 -2.60 -18.15 11.50
N GLY A 392 -1.67 -19.10 11.51
CA GLY A 392 -2.03 -20.53 11.50
C GLY A 392 -2.58 -21.01 10.15
N MET A 393 -2.46 -20.22 9.08
CA MET A 393 -2.84 -20.57 7.72
C MET A 393 -1.93 -19.91 6.68
N GLU A 394 -1.85 -20.50 5.48
CA GLU A 394 -1.29 -19.84 4.32
C GLU A 394 -2.23 -18.72 3.85
N TYR A 395 -1.71 -17.51 3.67
CA TYR A 395 -2.51 -16.36 3.26
C TYR A 395 -1.70 -15.31 2.47
N GLY A 396 -2.45 -14.38 1.90
CA GLY A 396 -1.95 -13.24 1.16
C GLY A 396 -2.77 -11.98 1.39
N VAL A 397 -2.29 -10.91 0.77
CA VAL A 397 -2.80 -9.53 0.88
C VAL A 397 -2.76 -8.87 -0.49
N PHE A 398 -3.42 -7.72 -0.64
CA PHE A 398 -3.24 -6.90 -1.84
C PHE A 398 -1.89 -6.18 -1.74
N ALA A 399 -1.09 -6.24 -2.80
CA ALA A 399 0.26 -5.66 -2.84
C ALA A 399 0.73 -5.53 -4.28
N ALA A 400 1.71 -4.66 -4.55
CA ALA A 400 2.30 -4.49 -5.88
C ALA A 400 3.22 -5.66 -6.22
N SER A 401 2.62 -6.85 -6.37
CA SER A 401 3.30 -8.15 -6.42
C SER A 401 4.16 -8.37 -7.68
N ASN A 402 4.03 -7.50 -8.67
CA ASN A 402 4.93 -7.41 -9.82
C ASN A 402 6.30 -6.79 -9.48
N HIS A 403 6.46 -6.19 -8.30
CA HIS A 403 7.73 -5.71 -7.80
C HIS A 403 8.39 -6.77 -6.94
N ALA A 404 9.67 -7.08 -7.21
CA ALA A 404 10.43 -7.99 -6.36
C ALA A 404 10.58 -7.42 -4.95
N SER A 405 10.05 -8.13 -3.95
CA SER A 405 10.13 -7.79 -2.53
C SER A 405 10.56 -9.01 -1.73
N ALA A 406 11.25 -8.77 -0.62
CA ALA A 406 11.58 -9.81 0.36
C ALA A 406 10.34 -10.36 1.09
N TYR A 407 9.21 -9.66 1.03
CA TYR A 407 7.99 -10.02 1.74
C TYR A 407 6.97 -10.80 0.88
N TRP A 408 7.12 -10.81 -0.44
CA TRP A 408 6.22 -11.51 -1.35
C TRP A 408 6.77 -12.91 -1.63
N LEU A 409 6.09 -13.95 -1.14
CA LEU A 409 6.46 -15.35 -1.37
C LEU A 409 6.03 -15.84 -2.76
N ALA A 410 4.96 -15.25 -3.30
CA ALA A 410 4.47 -15.48 -4.65
C ALA A 410 3.61 -14.30 -5.09
N ALA A 411 3.62 -14.00 -6.38
CA ALA A 411 2.75 -12.99 -6.98
C ALA A 411 1.49 -13.63 -7.53
N GLY A 412 0.40 -12.88 -7.53
CA GLY A 412 -0.78 -13.15 -8.31
C GLY A 412 -1.54 -11.89 -8.66
N PHE A 413 -2.56 -12.09 -9.47
CA PHE A 413 -3.28 -11.03 -10.15
C PHE A 413 -4.67 -11.51 -10.52
N VAL A 414 -5.63 -10.61 -10.41
CA VAL A 414 -7.05 -10.80 -10.77
C VAL A 414 -7.49 -9.58 -11.55
N HIS A 415 -7.98 -9.77 -12.76
CA HIS A 415 -8.65 -8.75 -13.56
C HIS A 415 -10.14 -9.06 -13.58
N THR A 416 -10.95 -8.15 -13.05
CA THR A 416 -12.41 -8.24 -13.11
C THR A 416 -12.90 -7.33 -14.21
N ASP A 417 -13.55 -7.92 -15.19
CA ASP A 417 -14.28 -7.23 -16.25
C ASP A 417 -15.62 -6.78 -15.69
N ASP A 418 -15.60 -5.64 -14.99
CA ASP A 418 -16.82 -5.02 -14.49
C ASP A 418 -17.60 -4.36 -15.65
N GLU A 419 -18.61 -3.53 -15.37
CA GLU A 419 -19.56 -3.07 -16.38
C GLU A 419 -18.88 -2.32 -17.56
N ASP A 420 -19.08 -2.79 -18.80
CA ASP A 420 -18.54 -2.16 -20.02
C ASP A 420 -19.20 -0.79 -20.33
N ARG A 421 -20.41 -0.56 -19.80
CA ARG A 421 -21.28 0.57 -20.17
C ARG A 421 -21.75 1.36 -18.96
N ASN A 422 -21.63 2.68 -19.03
CA ASN A 422 -22.00 3.57 -17.91
C ASN A 422 -21.21 3.34 -16.62
N ASN A 423 -20.06 2.66 -16.72
CA ASN A 423 -19.18 2.40 -15.60
C ASN A 423 -18.99 3.62 -14.68
N ALA A 424 -19.36 3.44 -13.42
CA ALA A 424 -19.26 4.39 -12.34
C ALA A 424 -18.21 3.97 -11.29
N ASN A 425 -17.22 3.16 -11.66
CA ASN A 425 -16.09 2.85 -10.79
C ASN A 425 -15.37 4.10 -10.28
N TRP A 426 -15.06 4.10 -8.99
CA TRP A 426 -14.30 5.19 -8.38
C TRP A 426 -13.44 4.74 -7.20
N PHE A 427 -12.45 5.56 -6.89
CA PHE A 427 -11.64 5.46 -5.67
C PHE A 427 -11.90 6.64 -4.75
N SER A 428 -11.88 6.40 -3.44
CA SER A 428 -11.83 7.47 -2.44
C SER A 428 -10.73 7.16 -1.44
N TYR A 429 -9.85 8.12 -1.21
CA TYR A 429 -8.77 8.05 -0.25
C TYR A 429 -8.45 9.45 0.27
N ASN A 430 -7.82 9.52 1.44
CA ASN A 430 -7.31 10.79 1.94
C ASN A 430 -6.05 11.19 1.16
N ASN A 431 -6.05 12.38 0.54
CA ASN A 431 -4.97 12.84 -0.35
C ASN A 431 -3.65 13.22 0.37
N ASN A 432 -3.59 13.14 1.69
CA ASN A 432 -2.37 13.41 2.44
C ASN A 432 -1.25 12.42 2.05
N GLY A 433 -0.21 12.92 1.36
CA GLY A 433 0.99 12.13 1.01
C GLY A 433 0.96 11.41 -0.34
N ASN A 434 0.04 11.78 -1.25
CA ASN A 434 -0.11 11.16 -2.58
C ASN A 434 -0.15 9.61 -2.56
N PRO A 435 -1.04 9.00 -1.77
CA PRO A 435 -1.18 7.53 -1.70
C PRO A 435 -1.69 6.93 -3.01
N ALA A 436 -2.18 7.75 -3.94
CA ALA A 436 -2.77 7.33 -5.21
C ALA A 436 -1.84 6.40 -5.99
N LEU A 437 -0.55 6.76 -6.13
CA LEU A 437 0.42 5.95 -6.86
C LEU A 437 0.61 4.56 -6.24
N LEU A 438 0.53 4.46 -4.91
CA LEU A 438 0.68 3.19 -4.20
C LEU A 438 -0.60 2.35 -4.26
N ILE A 439 -1.77 2.98 -4.17
CA ILE A 439 -3.06 2.32 -4.35
C ILE A 439 -3.13 1.73 -5.76
N HIS A 440 -2.84 2.52 -6.80
CA HIS A 440 -2.86 2.06 -8.20
C HIS A 440 -1.79 1.01 -8.50
N ALA A 441 -0.73 0.91 -7.70
CA ALA A 441 0.22 -0.20 -7.83
C ALA A 441 -0.36 -1.54 -7.37
N MET A 442 -1.44 -1.54 -6.55
CA MET A 442 -2.08 -2.74 -6.01
C MET A 442 -3.46 -2.99 -6.63
N ILE A 443 -4.27 -1.94 -6.75
CA ILE A 443 -5.63 -1.98 -7.26
C ILE A 443 -5.78 -0.78 -8.18
N TRP A 444 -5.99 -1.03 -9.47
CA TRP A 444 -6.17 0.03 -10.48
C TRP A 444 -7.23 -0.39 -11.48
N GLY A 445 -7.76 0.58 -12.24
CA GLY A 445 -8.84 0.29 -13.17
C GLY A 445 -9.77 1.48 -13.38
N GLY A 446 -10.14 1.69 -14.63
CA GLY A 446 -11.15 2.66 -15.05
C GLY A 446 -12.51 1.98 -15.09
N ALA A 447 -12.89 1.44 -16.26
CA ALA A 447 -13.81 0.31 -16.41
C ALA A 447 -13.25 -0.85 -15.60
N ASN A 448 -12.66 -1.84 -16.23
CA ASN A 448 -12.25 -3.05 -15.54
C ASN A 448 -11.28 -2.79 -14.37
N THR A 449 -11.35 -3.66 -13.37
CA THR A 449 -10.51 -3.56 -12.17
C THR A 449 -9.44 -4.64 -12.13
N ASP A 450 -8.19 -4.20 -12.07
CA ASP A 450 -7.01 -5.02 -11.86
C ASP A 450 -6.58 -5.00 -10.40
N MET A 451 -6.45 -6.17 -9.81
CA MET A 451 -6.01 -6.37 -8.43
C MET A 451 -4.78 -7.26 -8.39
N ARG A 452 -3.72 -6.76 -7.76
CA ARG A 452 -2.49 -7.49 -7.49
C ARG A 452 -2.50 -8.03 -6.08
N ILE A 453 -2.15 -9.31 -5.98
CA ILE A 453 -2.15 -10.08 -4.76
C ILE A 453 -0.74 -10.60 -4.52
N ALA A 454 -0.27 -10.56 -3.28
CA ALA A 454 0.94 -11.24 -2.86
C ALA A 454 0.62 -12.29 -1.81
N LYS A 455 1.17 -13.49 -1.99
CA LYS A 455 1.28 -14.48 -0.92
C LYS A 455 2.32 -13.99 0.07
N VAL A 456 2.01 -13.98 1.37
CA VAL A 456 2.91 -13.42 2.39
C VAL A 456 3.25 -14.37 3.53
N ALA A 457 2.49 -15.45 3.69
CA ALA A 457 2.80 -16.48 4.67
C ALA A 457 2.48 -17.87 4.11
N ASN A 458 3.34 -18.84 4.39
CA ASN A 458 3.12 -20.26 4.06
C ASN A 458 2.20 -20.99 5.05
N GLY A 459 1.71 -20.30 6.09
CA GLY A 459 1.05 -20.93 7.24
C GLY A 459 2.04 -21.52 8.25
N PRO A 460 1.56 -22.34 9.20
CA PRO A 460 2.45 -23.14 10.03
C PRO A 460 3.34 -23.94 9.07
N ALA A 461 4.63 -24.06 9.40
CA ALA A 461 5.43 -25.06 8.70
C ALA A 461 4.67 -26.39 8.83
N PRO A 462 4.31 -27.02 7.70
CA PRO A 462 3.61 -28.29 7.76
C PRO A 462 4.48 -29.26 8.55
N CYS A 463 3.84 -30.16 9.30
CA CYS A 463 4.52 -31.24 10.01
C CYS A 463 5.31 -30.79 11.23
N THR A 464 4.82 -29.75 11.92
CA THR A 464 5.40 -29.31 13.20
C THR A 464 4.96 -30.18 14.37
N LYS A 465 3.87 -30.93 14.23
CA LYS A 465 3.37 -31.82 15.27
C LYS A 465 4.25 -33.07 15.39
N LYS A 466 4.91 -33.23 16.54
CA LYS A 466 5.75 -34.41 16.83
C LYS A 466 4.90 -35.66 17.06
N VAL A 467 5.40 -36.79 16.59
CA VAL A 467 4.72 -38.10 16.66
C VAL A 467 5.23 -38.89 17.87
N PRO A 468 4.35 -39.26 18.84
CA PRO A 468 4.73 -40.13 19.94
C PRO A 468 4.99 -41.56 19.46
N TYR A 469 6.22 -42.01 19.69
CA TYR A 469 6.68 -43.35 19.35
C TYR A 469 6.46 -44.31 20.53
N TRP A 470 6.30 -45.61 20.25
CA TRP A 470 5.96 -46.62 21.27
C TRP A 470 6.96 -46.68 22.45
N SER A 471 8.22 -46.31 22.24
CA SER A 471 9.25 -46.26 23.28
C SER A 471 9.23 -44.98 24.14
N GLY A 472 8.27 -44.07 23.90
CA GLY A 472 8.16 -42.77 24.57
C GLY A 472 8.94 -41.64 23.88
N GLY A 473 9.73 -41.94 22.86
CA GLY A 473 10.41 -40.93 22.04
C GLY A 473 9.43 -40.12 21.19
N LEU A 474 9.84 -38.91 20.78
CA LEU A 474 9.10 -38.08 19.83
C LEU A 474 9.84 -38.02 18.49
N ILE A 475 9.15 -38.34 17.40
CA ILE A 475 9.68 -38.22 16.04
C ILE A 475 9.23 -36.88 15.44
N THR A 476 10.19 -36.12 14.91
CA THR A 476 9.88 -34.94 14.10
C THR A 476 9.66 -35.39 12.65
N PRO A 477 8.44 -35.28 12.13
CA PRO A 477 8.15 -35.62 10.74
C PRO A 477 8.73 -34.55 9.80
N TRP A 478 8.85 -34.87 8.51
CA TRP A 478 9.20 -33.89 7.48
C TRP A 478 8.07 -33.78 6.46
N PHE A 479 7.89 -32.59 5.89
CA PHE A 479 6.92 -32.36 4.84
C PHE A 479 7.47 -32.79 3.48
N ASP A 480 6.83 -33.77 2.84
CA ASP A 480 7.27 -34.32 1.56
C ASP A 480 6.76 -33.53 0.33
N GLY A 481 6.09 -32.40 0.55
CA GLY A 481 5.42 -31.60 -0.48
C GLY A 481 3.91 -31.79 -0.51
N ALA A 482 3.38 -32.82 0.15
CA ALA A 482 1.94 -33.08 0.25
C ALA A 482 1.47 -33.43 1.67
N ASN A 483 2.25 -34.23 2.41
CA ASN A 483 1.90 -34.78 3.71
C ASN A 483 3.10 -34.82 4.66
N CYS A 484 2.85 -35.24 5.89
CA CYS A 484 3.86 -35.35 6.92
C CYS A 484 4.40 -36.77 7.00
N PHE A 485 5.50 -37.01 6.29
CA PHE A 485 6.23 -38.27 6.39
C PHE A 485 6.84 -38.40 7.78
N ILE A 486 6.62 -39.54 8.41
CA ILE A 486 7.16 -39.84 9.73
C ILE A 486 8.41 -40.71 9.60
N LYS A 487 8.24 -41.90 9.01
CA LYS A 487 9.30 -42.89 8.80
C LYS A 487 8.88 -43.93 7.77
N ASN A 488 9.87 -44.66 7.26
CA ASN A 488 9.62 -45.86 6.46
C ASN A 488 8.97 -46.95 7.32
N VAL A 489 8.14 -47.77 6.69
CA VAL A 489 7.57 -48.97 7.30
C VAL A 489 8.69 -49.98 7.60
N PRO A 490 8.64 -50.70 8.74
CA PRO A 490 9.56 -51.80 9.02
C PRO A 490 9.56 -52.85 7.89
N PRO A 491 10.73 -53.41 7.50
CA PRO A 491 10.84 -54.28 6.33
C PRO A 491 10.11 -55.62 6.44
N TYR A 492 9.62 -55.99 7.63
CA TYR A 492 8.91 -57.24 7.87
C TYR A 492 7.61 -56.95 8.63
N GLY A 493 6.48 -57.43 8.10
CA GLY A 493 5.15 -57.19 8.64
C GLY A 493 4.25 -56.46 7.65
N ASN A 494 2.94 -56.67 7.76
CA ASN A 494 1.97 -55.94 6.94
C ASN A 494 1.58 -54.65 7.68
N PRO A 495 1.97 -53.46 7.18
CA PRO A 495 1.61 -52.19 7.82
C PRO A 495 0.13 -51.87 7.64
N PHE A 496 -0.47 -51.31 8.68
CA PHE A 496 -1.81 -50.75 8.58
C PHE A 496 -2.01 -49.61 9.60
N THR A 497 -3.07 -48.84 9.41
CA THR A 497 -3.51 -47.83 10.36
C THR A 497 -4.83 -48.25 11.00
N TRP A 498 -4.98 -48.02 12.30
CA TRP A 498 -6.22 -48.30 13.03
C TRP A 498 -6.40 -47.29 14.16
N ALA A 499 -7.59 -46.71 14.31
CA ALA A 499 -7.89 -45.72 15.34
C ALA A 499 -6.84 -44.57 15.45
N ASN A 500 -6.38 -44.06 14.30
CA ASN A 500 -5.33 -43.02 14.19
C ASN A 500 -3.94 -43.42 14.71
N ASN A 501 -3.69 -44.72 14.87
CA ASN A 501 -2.39 -45.30 15.24
C ASN A 501 -1.80 -46.11 14.08
N TYR A 502 -0.48 -46.31 14.12
CA TYR A 502 0.27 -47.07 13.13
C TYR A 502 0.70 -48.41 13.71
N TYR A 503 0.46 -49.47 12.95
CA TYR A 503 0.73 -50.84 13.35
C TYR A 503 1.45 -51.61 12.24
N VAL A 504 2.09 -52.71 12.65
CA VAL A 504 2.44 -53.84 11.78
C VAL A 504 1.90 -55.12 12.37
N SER A 505 1.57 -56.11 11.53
CA SER A 505 1.19 -57.44 11.99
C SER A 505 2.29 -58.06 12.87
N ALA A 506 1.89 -58.71 13.96
CA ALA A 506 2.83 -59.41 14.83
C ALA A 506 3.46 -60.61 14.12
N GLY A 507 4.74 -60.85 14.42
CA GLY A 507 5.48 -62.03 13.95
C GLY A 507 5.15 -63.29 14.74
N TRP A 508 5.91 -64.35 14.49
CA TRP A 508 5.79 -65.61 15.22
C TRP A 508 5.97 -65.35 16.74
N ASN A 509 5.16 -66.00 17.58
CA ASN A 509 5.19 -65.87 19.05
C ASN A 509 4.91 -64.44 19.52
N ASN A 510 4.02 -63.72 18.84
CA ASN A 510 3.64 -62.36 19.20
C ASN A 510 4.85 -61.40 19.26
N SER A 511 5.88 -61.68 18.44
CA SER A 511 7.09 -60.86 18.40
C SER A 511 6.87 -59.61 17.54
N CYS A 512 7.42 -58.49 18.00
CA CYS A 512 7.41 -57.24 17.25
C CYS A 512 8.81 -56.94 16.76
N ILE A 513 8.97 -56.84 15.45
CA ILE A 513 10.21 -56.32 14.87
C ILE A 513 10.42 -54.85 15.25
N GLU A 514 9.32 -54.13 15.40
CA GLU A 514 9.24 -52.77 15.87
C GLU A 514 7.88 -52.56 16.52
N GLY A 515 7.83 -51.80 17.61
CA GLY A 515 6.60 -51.56 18.36
C GLY A 515 6.47 -52.41 19.62
N GLY A 516 5.39 -52.19 20.35
CA GLY A 516 4.95 -53.04 21.45
C GLY A 516 3.79 -53.93 21.03
N PHE A 517 3.83 -55.22 21.40
CA PHE A 517 2.72 -56.14 21.15
C PHE A 517 1.52 -55.75 22.04
N ASP A 518 0.39 -55.45 21.41
CA ASP A 518 -0.81 -54.93 22.11
C ASP A 518 -1.87 -56.01 22.39
N GLY A 519 -1.54 -57.29 22.15
CA GLY A 519 -2.48 -58.41 22.23
C GLY A 519 -2.95 -58.91 20.86
N ALA A 520 -2.77 -58.13 19.79
CA ALA A 520 -3.10 -58.56 18.42
C ALA A 520 -2.02 -58.19 17.40
N ASN A 521 -1.47 -56.98 17.48
CA ASN A 521 -0.52 -56.42 16.53
C ASN A 521 0.62 -55.69 17.26
N CYS A 522 1.56 -55.18 16.48
CA CYS A 522 2.66 -54.38 16.99
C CYS A 522 2.34 -52.90 16.82
N TYR A 523 2.01 -52.23 17.91
CA TYR A 523 1.78 -50.80 17.96
C TYR A 523 3.11 -50.05 17.83
N ILE A 524 3.24 -49.18 16.82
CA ILE A 524 4.47 -48.44 16.54
C ILE A 524 4.39 -47.00 17.08
N MET A 525 3.32 -46.28 16.77
CA MET A 525 3.16 -44.87 17.11
C MET A 525 1.72 -44.39 16.92
N SER A 526 1.39 -43.22 17.46
CA SER A 526 0.11 -42.52 17.24
C SER A 526 0.31 -41.29 16.39
N ALA A 527 -0.58 -41.04 15.42
CA ALA A 527 -0.58 -39.75 14.75
C ALA A 527 -0.91 -38.63 15.75
N PRO A 528 -0.38 -37.41 15.57
CA PRO A 528 -0.68 -36.30 16.45
C PRO A 528 -2.20 -36.02 16.56
N SER A 529 -2.62 -35.46 17.69
CA SER A 529 -4.04 -35.12 17.86
C SER A 529 -4.51 -34.11 16.81
N GLY A 530 -5.71 -34.36 16.26
CA GLY A 530 -6.29 -33.56 15.20
C GLY A 530 -5.61 -33.72 13.83
N THR A 531 -4.91 -34.82 13.58
CA THR A 531 -4.42 -35.21 12.25
C THR A 531 -4.96 -36.57 11.84
N THR A 532 -4.87 -36.91 10.56
CA THR A 532 -5.33 -38.21 10.03
C THR A 532 -4.15 -39.09 9.65
N ALA A 533 -4.00 -40.25 10.31
CA ALA A 533 -2.99 -41.25 10.03
C ALA A 533 -3.29 -42.01 8.73
N PHE A 534 -2.29 -42.18 7.86
CA PHE A 534 -2.39 -43.05 6.70
C PHE A 534 -1.02 -43.64 6.31
N LYS A 535 -1.03 -44.61 5.40
CA LYS A 535 0.19 -45.17 4.79
C LYS A 535 0.18 -44.94 3.29
N TRP A 536 1.34 -44.64 2.71
CA TRP A 536 1.52 -44.48 1.27
C TRP A 536 2.85 -45.09 0.82
N GLY A 537 2.84 -45.97 -0.18
CA GLY A 537 4.03 -46.72 -0.56
C GLY A 537 4.65 -47.44 0.65
N ASN A 538 5.95 -47.18 0.89
CA ASN A 538 6.71 -47.75 2.00
C ASN A 538 6.85 -46.81 3.22
N GLY A 539 5.96 -45.82 3.39
CA GLY A 539 6.03 -44.84 4.47
C GLY A 539 4.77 -44.73 5.31
N PHE A 540 4.96 -44.31 6.56
CA PHE A 540 3.89 -43.84 7.45
C PHE A 540 3.80 -42.32 7.42
N TYR A 541 2.58 -41.80 7.32
CA TYR A 541 2.29 -40.37 7.14
C TYR A 541 1.11 -39.93 8.00
N TYR A 542 1.02 -38.63 8.26
CA TYR A 542 -0.25 -38.01 8.61
C TYR A 542 -0.55 -36.78 7.73
N ALA A 543 -1.83 -36.43 7.65
CA ALA A 543 -2.32 -35.18 7.08
C ALA A 543 -2.83 -34.25 8.20
N GLU A 544 -2.39 -32.99 8.18
CA GLU A 544 -2.82 -31.93 9.12
C GLU A 544 -4.17 -31.30 8.75
#